data_AF-A0A0A9E2Y8-F1
#
_entry.id   AF-A0A0A9E2Y8-F1
#
_cell.length_a   1.000
_cell.length_b   1.000
_cell.length_c   1.000
_cell.angle_alpha   90.00
_cell.angle_beta   90.00
_cell.angle_gamma   90.00
#
_symmetry.space_group_name_H-M   'P 1'
#
loop_
_entity.id
_entity.type
_entity.pdbx_description
1 polymer ?
#
loop_
_entity_poly.entity_id
_entity_poly.type
_entity_poly.pdbx_seq_one_letter_code
_entity_poly.pdbx_strand_id
1 'polypeptide(L)'
;MASDKAVELDAALGSYTVQYRETQGEESDKFLSYFKPCVIPVQGSLYSHLKGSSDRSNQTMMFKCEGEHVARVTEVPFSRSSLDHKAVFIVETPSKIFLFCGCNSSMQTRARALDVVEHLKEIRHTGRCEIAAIEDGKLVGDSDAGEFWNLFGGYAPIPRDLSDAVREQPMTTPSKKLFLD
;
A
#
# COMPACT_ATOMS: atom_id res chain seq x y z
N MET A 1 12.32 25.22 -13.64
CA MET A 1 11.60 23.93 -13.52
C MET A 1 12.57 22.86 -12.99
N ALA A 2 12.10 21.69 -12.55
CA ALA A 2 12.98 20.64 -12.00
C ALA A 2 14.06 20.18 -13.01
N SER A 3 13.72 20.14 -14.30
CA SER A 3 14.66 19.84 -15.39
C SER A 3 15.81 20.84 -15.47
N ASP A 4 15.51 22.15 -15.41
CA ASP A 4 16.54 23.20 -15.49
C ASP A 4 17.53 23.08 -14.32
N LYS A 5 17.03 22.72 -13.13
CA LYS A 5 17.87 22.50 -11.94
C LYS A 5 18.76 21.28 -12.05
N ALA A 6 18.29 20.20 -12.69
CA ALA A 6 19.13 19.03 -12.96
C ALA A 6 20.29 19.38 -13.91
N VAL A 7 20.03 20.16 -14.95
CA VAL A 7 21.05 20.64 -15.90
C VAL A 7 22.06 21.59 -15.24
N GLU A 8 21.58 22.55 -14.43
CA GLU A 8 22.46 23.45 -13.66
C GLU A 8 23.39 22.67 -12.72
N LEU A 9 22.86 21.64 -12.04
CA LEU A 9 23.64 20.81 -11.11
C LEU A 9 24.68 19.94 -11.84
N ASP A 10 24.32 19.34 -12.97
CA ASP A 10 25.26 18.57 -13.78
C ASP A 10 26.41 19.44 -14.28
N ALA A 11 26.11 20.65 -14.75
CA ALA A 11 27.14 21.62 -15.14
C ALA A 11 28.09 21.95 -13.98
N ALA A 12 27.56 22.15 -12.76
CA ALA A 12 28.36 22.40 -11.56
C ALA A 12 29.23 21.19 -11.14
N LEU A 13 28.81 19.97 -11.48
CA LEU A 13 29.54 18.73 -11.21
C LEU A 13 30.48 18.29 -12.35
N GLY A 14 30.71 19.17 -13.33
CA GLY A 14 31.64 18.91 -14.44
C GLY A 14 31.04 18.15 -15.62
N SER A 15 29.71 18.06 -15.72
CA SER A 15 28.99 17.46 -16.86
C SER A 15 29.27 15.96 -17.08
N TYR A 16 29.49 15.21 -16.00
CA TYR A 16 29.73 13.76 -16.03
C TYR A 16 28.56 12.94 -15.47
N THR A 17 27.43 13.57 -15.10
CA THR A 17 26.32 12.85 -14.46
C THR A 17 25.36 12.23 -15.49
N VAL A 18 24.68 11.16 -15.08
CA VAL A 18 23.59 10.55 -15.86
C VAL A 18 22.27 11.01 -15.27
N GLN A 19 21.45 11.70 -16.05
CA GLN A 19 20.15 12.21 -15.63
C GLN A 19 19.05 11.21 -15.98
N TYR A 20 18.15 10.96 -15.03
CA TYR A 20 16.94 10.16 -15.22
C TYR A 20 15.72 11.02 -14.91
N ARG A 21 14.64 10.81 -15.65
CA ARG A 21 13.34 11.44 -15.38
C ARG A 21 12.43 10.40 -14.73
N GLU A 22 12.03 10.67 -13.50
CA GLU A 22 11.15 9.81 -12.71
C GLU A 22 9.76 10.45 -12.63
N THR A 23 8.72 9.70 -12.97
CA THR A 23 7.33 10.14 -12.90
C THR A 23 6.62 9.37 -11.79
N GLN A 24 5.79 10.05 -10.99
CA GLN A 24 5.10 9.40 -9.88
C GLN A 24 4.26 8.22 -10.37
N GLY A 25 4.52 7.05 -9.81
CA GLY A 25 3.87 5.79 -10.14
C GLY A 25 4.47 5.02 -11.32
N GLU A 26 5.44 5.59 -12.02
CA GLU A 26 6.23 4.98 -13.11
C GLU A 26 7.73 5.12 -12.84
N GLU A 27 8.13 5.17 -11.57
CA GLU A 27 9.52 5.31 -11.18
C GLU A 27 10.34 4.07 -11.53
N SER A 28 11.62 4.29 -11.87
CA SER A 28 12.57 3.21 -12.14
C SER A 28 12.90 2.40 -10.90
N ASP A 29 13.16 1.10 -11.06
CA ASP A 29 13.63 0.24 -9.96
C ASP A 29 14.89 0.79 -9.29
N LYS A 30 15.77 1.43 -10.07
CA LYS A 30 16.98 2.07 -9.56
C LYS A 30 16.63 3.22 -8.61
N PHE A 31 15.73 4.11 -9.01
CA PHE A 31 15.27 5.20 -8.16
C PHE A 31 14.61 4.69 -6.88
N LEU A 32 13.69 3.73 -7.02
CA LEU A 32 12.98 3.12 -5.91
C LEU A 32 13.92 2.40 -4.93
N SER A 33 15.01 1.80 -5.41
CA SER A 33 15.98 1.08 -4.57
C SER A 33 16.70 1.95 -3.55
N TYR A 34 16.74 3.28 -3.75
CA TYR A 34 17.34 4.23 -2.83
C TYR A 34 16.49 4.50 -1.59
N PHE A 35 15.17 4.25 -1.65
CA PHE A 35 14.22 4.55 -0.59
C PHE A 35 13.74 3.25 0.07
N LYS A 36 14.48 2.78 1.07
CA LYS A 36 14.11 1.60 1.86
C LYS A 36 13.53 2.02 3.21
N PRO A 37 12.44 1.39 3.68
CA PRO A 37 11.77 0.23 3.08
C PRO A 37 10.73 0.56 1.99
N CYS A 38 10.34 1.83 1.85
CA CYS A 38 9.31 2.23 0.89
C CYS A 38 9.42 3.70 0.46
N VAL A 39 8.63 4.05 -0.56
CA VAL A 39 8.28 5.42 -0.91
C VAL A 39 6.83 5.65 -0.51
N ILE A 40 6.57 6.71 0.26
CA ILE A 40 5.23 7.15 0.65
C ILE A 40 4.97 8.51 0.01
N PRO A 41 4.20 8.60 -1.09
CA PRO A 41 3.81 9.87 -1.67
C PRO A 41 2.94 10.64 -0.67
N VAL A 42 3.41 11.82 -0.27
CA VAL A 42 2.62 12.72 0.57
C VAL A 42 1.65 13.49 -0.31
N GLN A 43 0.35 13.34 -0.08
CA GLN A 43 -0.66 14.09 -0.83
C GLN A 43 -0.59 15.58 -0.43
N GLY A 44 0.01 16.40 -1.29
CA GLY A 44 0.08 17.85 -1.08
C GLY A 44 0.58 18.59 -2.31
N SER A 45 -0.18 19.58 -2.77
CA SER A 45 0.28 20.54 -3.78
C SER A 45 1.26 21.51 -3.11
N LEU A 46 2.58 21.29 -3.14
CA LEU A 46 3.59 22.31 -2.73
C LEU A 46 3.51 22.93 -1.30
N TYR A 47 2.53 22.62 -0.43
CA TYR A 47 2.13 23.47 0.73
C TYR A 47 2.45 22.95 2.14
N SER A 48 3.16 21.83 2.35
CA SER A 48 3.41 21.38 3.74
C SER A 48 4.62 22.06 4.42
N HIS A 49 5.29 23.01 3.77
CA HIS A 49 6.29 23.86 4.42
C HIS A 49 5.68 25.08 5.14
N LEU A 50 4.37 25.37 4.98
CA LEU A 50 3.70 26.56 5.53
C LEU A 50 2.63 26.30 6.59
N LYS A 51 2.21 25.05 6.81
CA LYS A 51 1.42 24.72 8.01
C LYS A 51 2.32 24.04 9.02
N GLY A 52 2.70 24.83 10.01
CA GLY A 52 3.19 24.31 11.27
C GLY A 52 2.24 23.24 11.83
N SER A 53 2.85 22.37 12.62
CA SER A 53 2.25 21.55 13.67
C SER A 53 0.80 21.88 14.06
N SER A 54 0.01 20.83 14.31
CA SER A 54 -1.42 20.79 14.69
C SER A 54 -2.30 20.64 13.45
N ASP A 55 -2.58 19.42 12.95
CA ASP A 55 -3.67 18.60 13.51
C ASP A 55 -3.60 17.13 13.03
N ARG A 56 -2.47 16.72 12.43
CA ARG A 56 -2.29 15.35 11.92
C ARG A 56 -2.07 14.31 13.04
N SER A 57 -1.79 14.75 14.27
CA SER A 57 -1.44 13.86 15.39
C SER A 57 -2.59 12.98 15.88
N ASN A 58 -3.85 13.34 15.56
CA ASN A 58 -5.03 12.64 16.04
C ASN A 58 -5.86 11.99 14.93
N GLN A 59 -5.43 12.10 13.68
CA GLN A 59 -6.20 11.59 12.54
C GLN A 59 -5.78 10.18 12.17
N THR A 60 -6.74 9.27 12.09
CA THR A 60 -6.53 7.94 11.51
C THR A 60 -6.23 8.05 10.02
N MET A 61 -5.15 7.43 9.58
CA MET A 61 -4.74 7.38 8.17
C MET A 61 -4.80 5.94 7.66
N MET A 62 -5.07 5.79 6.36
CA MET A 62 -5.04 4.49 5.72
C MET A 62 -4.17 4.52 4.48
N PHE A 63 -3.36 3.48 4.34
CA PHE A 63 -2.48 3.30 3.20
C PHE A 63 -2.73 1.95 2.56
N LYS A 64 -2.65 1.91 1.23
CA LYS A 64 -2.60 0.69 0.44
C LYS A 64 -1.15 0.38 0.10
N CYS A 65 -0.70 -0.82 0.43
CA CYS A 65 0.63 -1.32 0.12
C CYS A 65 0.54 -2.37 -1.00
N GLU A 66 1.22 -2.08 -2.12
CA GLU A 66 1.24 -2.91 -3.31
C GLU A 66 2.69 -3.08 -3.83
N GLY A 67 2.88 -4.04 -4.72
CA GLY A 67 4.18 -4.35 -5.32
C GLY A 67 4.90 -5.52 -4.65
N GLU A 68 5.56 -6.34 -5.47
CA GLU A 68 6.30 -7.53 -5.02
C GLU A 68 7.79 -7.23 -4.78
N HIS A 69 8.39 -6.40 -5.63
CA HIS A 69 9.82 -6.07 -5.58
C HIS A 69 10.09 -4.87 -4.67
N VAL A 70 9.31 -3.79 -4.86
CA VAL A 70 9.34 -2.58 -4.03
C VAL A 70 7.94 -2.31 -3.49
N ALA A 71 7.86 -2.01 -2.19
CA ALA A 71 6.63 -1.59 -1.54
C ALA A 71 6.24 -0.19 -2.01
N ARG A 72 5.14 -0.10 -2.75
CA ARG A 72 4.49 1.16 -3.09
C ARG A 72 3.36 1.39 -2.09
N VAL A 73 3.52 2.42 -1.27
CA VAL A 73 2.55 2.77 -0.22
C VAL A 73 1.81 4.01 -0.70
N THR A 74 0.48 3.92 -0.83
CA THR A 74 -0.35 5.03 -1.29
C THR A 74 -1.39 5.37 -0.24
N GLU A 75 -1.52 6.66 0.12
CA GLU A 75 -2.60 7.11 1.00
C GLU A 75 -3.94 6.93 0.29
N VAL A 76 -4.89 6.27 0.96
CA VAL A 76 -6.24 6.00 0.46
C VAL A 76 -7.28 6.54 1.46
N PRO A 77 -8.51 6.85 1.02
CA PRO A 77 -9.55 7.29 1.94
C PRO A 77 -9.76 6.27 3.05
N PHE A 78 -9.76 6.71 4.31
CA PHE A 78 -10.10 5.87 5.45
C PHE A 78 -11.59 5.48 5.40
N SER A 79 -11.89 4.39 4.71
CA SER A 79 -13.23 3.87 4.47
C SER A 79 -13.18 2.36 4.22
N ARG A 80 -14.21 1.63 4.66
CA ARG A 80 -14.35 0.20 4.36
C ARG A 80 -14.33 -0.08 2.85
N SER A 81 -14.89 0.83 2.05
CA SER A 81 -14.95 0.69 0.59
C SER A 81 -13.58 0.71 -0.10
N SER A 82 -12.54 1.15 0.61
CA SER A 82 -11.18 1.19 0.10
C SER A 82 -10.41 -0.11 0.39
N LEU A 83 -10.89 -0.95 1.32
CA LEU A 83 -10.32 -2.28 1.55
C LEU A 83 -10.65 -3.20 0.38
N ASP A 84 -9.71 -4.09 0.04
CA ASP A 84 -9.89 -5.15 -0.94
C ASP A 84 -9.19 -6.44 -0.47
N HIS A 85 -9.48 -7.54 -1.15
CA HIS A 85 -8.92 -8.85 -0.80
C HIS A 85 -7.51 -9.09 -1.38
N LYS A 86 -7.04 -8.26 -2.30
CA LYS A 86 -5.83 -8.50 -3.12
C LYS A 86 -4.58 -7.81 -2.57
N ALA A 87 -4.77 -6.71 -1.85
CA ALA A 87 -3.69 -5.88 -1.32
C ALA A 87 -3.53 -6.00 0.20
N VAL A 88 -2.48 -5.34 0.70
CA VAL A 88 -2.25 -5.16 2.13
C VAL A 88 -2.54 -3.72 2.48
N PHE A 89 -3.25 -3.49 3.58
CA PHE A 89 -3.65 -2.15 4.03
C PHE A 89 -3.03 -1.85 5.39
N ILE A 90 -2.55 -0.63 5.56
CA ILE A 90 -1.99 -0.12 6.81
C ILE A 90 -2.96 0.93 7.35
N VAL A 91 -3.54 0.69 8.53
CA VAL A 91 -4.37 1.67 9.23
C VAL A 91 -3.60 2.19 10.42
N GLU A 92 -3.15 3.43 10.34
CA GLU A 92 -2.40 4.11 11.39
C GLU A 92 -3.35 4.94 12.25
N THR A 93 -3.38 4.62 13.54
CA THR A 93 -4.05 5.42 14.58
C THR A 93 -3.00 6.01 15.52
N PRO A 94 -3.32 7.00 16.38
CA PRO A 94 -2.35 7.59 17.29
C PRO A 94 -1.65 6.58 18.23
N SER A 95 -2.32 5.48 18.58
CA SER A 95 -1.85 4.49 19.55
C SER A 95 -1.47 3.13 18.95
N LYS A 96 -1.97 2.80 17.75
CA LYS A 96 -1.85 1.46 17.15
C LYS A 96 -1.79 1.52 15.62
N ILE A 97 -0.93 0.70 15.01
CA ILE A 97 -0.89 0.48 13.56
C ILE A 97 -1.44 -0.91 13.28
N PHE A 98 -2.47 -0.99 12.45
CA PHE A 98 -3.04 -2.25 12.00
C PHE A 98 -2.55 -2.58 10.59
N LEU A 99 -2.10 -3.81 10.39
CA LEU A 99 -1.72 -4.36 9.11
C LEU A 99 -2.79 -5.35 8.65
N PHE A 100 -3.72 -4.91 7.80
CA PHE A 100 -4.75 -5.77 7.23
C PHE A 100 -4.24 -6.48 5.97
N CYS A 101 -4.11 -7.80 6.06
CA CYS A 101 -3.67 -8.69 5.00
C CYS A 101 -4.88 -9.24 4.24
N GLY A 102 -5.16 -8.71 3.04
CA GLY A 102 -6.18 -9.28 2.15
C GLY A 102 -5.87 -10.75 1.84
N CYS A 103 -6.89 -11.61 1.74
CA CYS A 103 -6.68 -13.05 1.65
C CYS A 103 -5.91 -13.49 0.38
N ASN A 104 -6.01 -12.67 -0.69
CA ASN A 104 -5.34 -12.87 -1.98
C ASN A 104 -4.02 -12.06 -2.14
N SER A 105 -3.52 -11.43 -1.07
CA SER A 105 -2.21 -10.75 -1.12
C SER A 105 -1.03 -11.74 -1.05
N SER A 106 0.08 -11.39 -1.71
CA SER A 106 1.28 -12.25 -1.74
C SER A 106 2.05 -12.21 -0.42
N MET A 107 2.77 -13.29 -0.10
CA MET A 107 3.63 -13.33 1.09
C MET A 107 4.73 -12.27 1.05
N GLN A 108 5.25 -11.97 -0.15
CA GLN A 108 6.27 -10.94 -0.36
C GLN A 108 5.72 -9.56 -0.03
N THR A 109 4.54 -9.20 -0.54
CA THR A 109 3.92 -7.90 -0.23
C THR A 109 3.57 -7.79 1.25
N ARG A 110 3.11 -8.85 1.91
CA ARG A 110 2.87 -8.87 3.36
C ARG A 110 4.15 -8.62 4.17
N ALA A 111 5.25 -9.30 3.83
CA ALA A 111 6.54 -9.10 4.49
C ALA A 111 7.06 -7.67 4.30
N ARG A 112 6.92 -7.11 3.09
CA ARG A 112 7.28 -5.72 2.80
C ARG A 112 6.42 -4.72 3.56
N ALA A 113 5.11 -4.95 3.64
CA ALA A 113 4.22 -4.08 4.39
C ALA A 113 4.55 -4.10 5.90
N LEU A 114 5.02 -5.23 6.43
CA LEU A 114 5.54 -5.30 7.80
C LEU A 114 6.79 -4.43 7.98
N ASP A 115 7.76 -4.48 7.05
CA ASP A 115 8.92 -3.58 7.06
C ASP A 115 8.50 -2.10 7.05
N VAL A 116 7.45 -1.76 6.29
CA VAL A 116 6.87 -0.40 6.24
C VAL A 116 6.25 -0.01 7.59
N VAL A 117 5.49 -0.89 8.21
CA VAL A 117 4.83 -0.62 9.50
C VAL A 117 5.84 -0.40 10.61
N GLU A 118 6.91 -1.20 10.68
CA GLU A 118 8.00 -0.98 11.64
C GLU A 118 8.67 0.37 11.42
N HIS A 119 8.91 0.75 10.16
CA HIS A 119 9.48 2.05 9.82
C HIS A 119 8.55 3.23 10.21
N LEU A 120 7.25 3.11 9.97
CA LEU A 120 6.26 4.11 10.39
C LEU A 120 6.22 4.25 11.92
N LYS A 121 6.26 3.14 12.65
CA LYS A 121 6.32 3.14 14.11
C LYS A 121 7.55 3.89 14.63
N GLU A 122 8.72 3.67 14.04
CA GLU A 122 9.94 4.37 14.45
C GLU A 122 9.88 5.87 14.14
N ILE A 123 9.52 6.24 12.92
CA ILE A 123 9.58 7.64 12.46
C ILE A 123 8.44 8.49 13.02
N ARG A 124 7.22 7.94 13.08
CA ARG A 124 6.02 8.71 13.43
C ARG A 124 5.58 8.54 14.87
N HIS A 125 5.87 7.39 15.48
CA HIS A 125 5.45 7.08 16.85
C HIS A 125 6.61 6.92 17.83
N THR A 126 7.85 7.23 17.43
CA THR A 126 9.04 7.12 18.28
C THR A 126 9.20 5.74 18.92
N GLY A 127 8.77 4.68 18.21
CA GLY A 127 8.85 3.29 18.67
C GLY A 127 7.76 2.86 19.67
N ARG A 128 6.84 3.74 20.07
CA ARG A 128 5.90 3.50 21.20
C ARG A 128 4.51 2.97 20.80
N CYS A 129 4.28 2.75 19.51
CA CYS A 129 3.01 2.30 18.98
C CYS A 129 2.93 0.77 18.93
N GLU A 130 1.76 0.22 19.22
CA GLU A 130 1.46 -1.20 19.01
C GLU A 130 1.28 -1.50 17.52
N ILE A 131 1.60 -2.74 17.12
CA ILE A 131 1.39 -3.24 15.76
C ILE A 131 0.52 -4.49 15.87
N ALA A 132 -0.55 -4.56 15.09
CA ALA A 132 -1.43 -5.72 15.02
C ALA A 132 -1.65 -6.17 13.58
N ALA A 133 -1.49 -7.46 13.30
CA ALA A 133 -1.73 -8.04 11.98
C ALA A 133 -3.13 -8.66 11.91
N ILE A 134 -3.95 -8.21 10.96
CA ILE A 134 -5.33 -8.63 10.78
C ILE A 134 -5.41 -9.45 9.49
N GLU A 135 -5.83 -10.70 9.60
CA GLU A 135 -6.00 -11.59 8.45
C GLU A 135 -7.45 -11.53 7.93
N ASP A 136 -7.60 -11.24 6.64
CA ASP A 136 -8.90 -11.24 5.97
C ASP A 136 -9.58 -12.61 6.05
N GLY A 137 -10.86 -12.60 6.44
CA GLY A 137 -11.67 -13.82 6.63
C GLY A 137 -11.43 -14.57 7.95
N LYS A 138 -10.48 -14.16 8.81
CA LYS A 138 -10.33 -14.71 10.17
C LYS A 138 -11.07 -13.83 11.17
N LEU A 139 -12.23 -14.30 11.63
CA LEU A 139 -13.10 -13.55 12.55
C LEU A 139 -13.17 -14.10 13.97
N VAL A 140 -12.37 -15.11 14.30
CA VAL A 140 -12.64 -15.91 15.50
C VAL A 140 -11.68 -15.53 16.64
N GLY A 141 -12.18 -14.72 17.56
CA GLY A 141 -11.64 -14.55 18.91
C GLY A 141 -10.44 -13.61 19.08
N ASP A 142 -10.01 -12.95 18.01
CA ASP A 142 -8.89 -12.00 18.07
C ASP A 142 -9.38 -10.60 18.49
N SER A 143 -8.85 -10.10 19.61
CA SER A 143 -9.15 -8.76 20.14
C SER A 143 -8.75 -7.68 19.13
N ASP A 144 -7.61 -7.86 18.47
CA ASP A 144 -7.08 -6.88 17.52
C ASP A 144 -7.95 -6.77 16.28
N ALA A 145 -8.49 -7.90 15.80
CA ALA A 145 -9.45 -7.92 14.71
C ALA A 145 -10.75 -7.18 15.10
N GLY A 146 -11.22 -7.38 16.32
CA GLY A 146 -12.38 -6.66 16.86
C GLY A 146 -12.15 -5.14 16.89
N GLU A 147 -11.02 -4.70 17.43
CA GLU A 147 -10.59 -3.30 17.45
C GLU A 147 -10.52 -2.71 16.05
N PHE A 148 -9.88 -3.42 15.12
CA PHE A 148 -9.77 -3.00 13.73
C PHE A 148 -11.12 -2.78 13.07
N TRP A 149 -12.04 -3.75 13.19
CA TRP A 149 -13.36 -3.62 12.57
C TRP A 149 -14.22 -2.53 13.23
N ASN A 150 -14.04 -2.28 14.53
CA ASN A 150 -14.69 -1.17 15.22
C ASN A 150 -14.31 0.19 14.65
N LEU A 151 -13.09 0.35 14.10
CA LEU A 151 -12.69 1.57 13.40
C LEU A 151 -13.59 1.89 12.18
N PHE A 152 -14.22 0.87 11.60
CA PHE A 152 -15.15 1.00 10.47
C PHE A 152 -16.63 0.92 10.87
N GLY A 153 -16.95 0.92 12.17
CA GLY A 153 -18.31 0.75 12.70
C GLY A 153 -18.75 -0.71 12.82
N GLY A 154 -17.80 -1.64 12.97
CA GLY A 154 -18.03 -3.08 13.15
C GLY A 154 -17.71 -3.91 11.91
N TYR A 155 -17.81 -5.23 12.05
CA TYR A 155 -17.55 -6.13 10.92
C TYR A 155 -18.66 -6.03 9.87
N ALA A 156 -18.25 -5.89 8.61
CA ALA A 156 -19.13 -6.08 7.45
C ALA A 156 -18.30 -6.61 6.27
N PRO A 157 -18.92 -7.38 5.34
CA PRO A 157 -18.22 -7.91 4.18
C PRO A 157 -17.55 -6.81 3.35
N ILE A 158 -16.31 -7.07 2.92
CA ILE A 158 -15.62 -6.23 1.94
C ILE A 158 -16.24 -6.48 0.56
N PRO A 159 -16.42 -5.45 -0.28
CA PRO A 159 -16.88 -5.64 -1.65
C PRO A 159 -15.98 -6.62 -2.42
N ARG A 160 -16.60 -7.61 -3.06
CA ARG A 160 -15.86 -8.50 -3.98
C ARG A 160 -15.50 -7.71 -5.23
N ASP A 161 -14.29 -7.93 -5.73
CA ASP A 161 -13.84 -7.32 -6.96
C ASP A 161 -14.68 -7.84 -8.13
N LEU A 162 -15.30 -6.94 -8.90
CA LEU A 162 -16.18 -7.30 -10.02
C LEU A 162 -15.43 -8.02 -11.15
N SER A 163 -14.09 -8.00 -11.13
CA SER A 163 -13.25 -8.74 -12.09
C SER A 163 -13.40 -10.26 -11.99
N ASP A 164 -13.74 -10.81 -10.82
CA ASP A 164 -13.86 -12.26 -10.63
C ASP A 164 -15.18 -12.84 -11.16
N ALA A 165 -16.21 -12.01 -11.37
CA ALA A 165 -17.52 -12.47 -11.85
C ALA A 165 -17.52 -12.91 -13.33
N VAL A 166 -16.45 -12.63 -14.09
CA VAL A 166 -16.34 -13.03 -15.51
C VAL A 166 -15.68 -14.41 -15.69
N ARG A 167 -15.12 -15.01 -14.62
CA ARG A 167 -14.34 -16.26 -14.75
C ARG A 167 -15.13 -17.55 -14.50
N GLU A 168 -16.38 -17.47 -14.05
CA GLU A 168 -17.27 -18.63 -13.96
C GLU A 168 -18.27 -18.66 -15.12
N GLN A 169 -17.81 -19.08 -16.29
CA GLN A 169 -18.68 -19.81 -17.22
C GLN A 169 -18.24 -21.27 -17.27
N PRO A 170 -19.14 -22.24 -17.03
CA PRO A 170 -18.81 -23.64 -17.19
C PRO A 170 -18.62 -23.94 -18.67
N MET A 171 -17.38 -24.26 -19.08
CA MET A 171 -17.10 -24.81 -20.40
C MET A 171 -17.74 -26.21 -20.50
N THR A 172 -18.95 -26.30 -21.03
CA THR A 172 -19.52 -27.56 -21.48
C THR A 172 -18.98 -27.86 -22.88
N THR A 173 -17.91 -28.62 -22.99
CA THR A 173 -17.43 -29.16 -24.27
C THR A 173 -18.10 -30.51 -24.54
N PRO A 174 -18.85 -30.70 -25.65
CA PRO A 174 -19.30 -32.02 -26.04
C PRO A 174 -18.17 -32.79 -26.76
N SER A 175 -17.77 -33.93 -26.20
CA SER A 175 -16.80 -34.86 -26.78
C SER A 175 -17.27 -35.42 -28.12
N LYS A 176 -16.54 -35.14 -29.21
CA LYS A 176 -16.72 -35.84 -30.50
C LYS A 176 -15.91 -37.13 -30.50
N LYS A 177 -16.59 -38.26 -30.73
CA LYS A 177 -15.98 -39.58 -30.96
C LYS A 177 -15.38 -39.63 -32.37
N LEU A 178 -14.12 -40.01 -32.47
CA LEU A 178 -13.46 -40.36 -33.74
C LEU A 178 -13.76 -41.83 -34.04
N PHE A 179 -14.38 -42.11 -35.19
CA PHE A 179 -14.37 -43.44 -35.81
C PHE A 179 -13.31 -43.40 -36.93
N LEU A 180 -12.46 -44.43 -36.98
CA LEU A 180 -11.55 -44.71 -38.09
C LEU A 180 -12.33 -45.46 -39.18
N ASP A 181 -12.10 -45.08 -40.45
CA ASP A 181 -12.20 -45.96 -41.61
C ASP A 181 -10.79 -46.27 -42.12
#